data_AF-A0A935CSU3-F1
#
_entry.id   AF-A0A935CSU3-F1
#
_cell.length_a   1.000
_cell.length_b   1.000
_cell.length_c   1.000
_cell.angle_alpha   90.00
_cell.angle_beta   90.00
_cell.angle_gamma   90.00
#
_symmetry.space_group_name_H-M   'P 1'
#
loop_
_entity.id
_entity.type
_entity.pdbx_description
1 polymer ?
#
loop_
_entity_poly.entity_id
_entity_poly.type
_entity_poly.pdbx_seq_one_letter_code
_entity_poly.pdbx_strand_id
1 'polypeptide(L)'
;MATHMPQPYSRNSAVAVCITALVAALSQFEREGFAPFVARWPMVDALADRDVIVHEASGHWSGIARGIDDRGRLQVQTTAAMRVVDAGEISIRLS
;
A
#
# COMPACT_ATOMS: atom_id res chain seq x y z
N MET A 1 -7.91 1.99 32.67
CA MET A 1 -6.48 1.62 32.78
C MET A 1 -5.90 1.59 31.38
N ALA A 2 -5.47 2.75 30.87
CA ALA A 2 -4.85 2.86 29.56
C ALA A 2 -3.37 2.47 29.68
N THR A 3 -2.98 1.39 29.00
CA THR A 3 -1.61 0.91 28.91
C THR A 3 -0.74 1.99 28.28
N HIS A 4 0.21 2.48 29.07
CA HIS A 4 1.21 3.46 28.69
C HIS A 4 2.04 2.90 27.53
N MET A 5 1.96 3.52 26.35
CA MET A 5 2.80 3.16 25.21
C MET A 5 4.27 3.37 25.65
N PRO A 6 5.13 2.35 25.61
CA PRO A 6 6.49 2.47 26.13
C PRO A 6 7.24 3.53 25.31
N GLN A 7 7.74 4.58 25.98
CA GLN A 7 8.68 5.62 25.57
C GLN A 7 8.67 6.03 24.07
N PRO A 8 8.43 7.31 23.71
CA PRO A 8 8.42 7.73 22.32
C PRO A 8 9.76 7.37 21.67
N TYR A 9 9.71 6.57 20.60
CA TYR A 9 10.88 6.28 19.77
C TYR A 9 11.55 7.60 19.41
N SER A 10 12.85 7.72 19.68
CA SER A 10 13.61 8.85 19.17
C SER A 10 13.50 8.87 17.65
N ARG A 11 13.42 10.06 17.05
CA ARG A 11 13.44 10.18 15.58
C ARG A 11 14.60 9.41 14.97
N ASN A 12 15.77 9.45 15.61
CA ASN A 12 16.98 8.78 15.14
C ASN A 12 16.82 7.25 15.15
N SER A 13 16.23 6.67 16.21
CA SER A 13 16.00 5.23 16.27
C SER A 13 14.95 4.77 15.27
N ALA A 14 13.87 5.54 15.07
CA ALA A 14 12.88 5.23 14.03
C ALA A 14 13.49 5.25 12.63
N VAL A 15 14.28 6.29 12.31
CA VAL A 15 14.96 6.41 11.01
C VAL A 15 15.96 5.27 10.81
N ALA A 16 16.74 4.91 11.84
CA ALA A 16 17.71 3.81 11.73
C ALA A 16 17.04 2.47 11.42
N VAL A 17 15.90 2.17 12.07
CA VAL A 17 15.11 0.97 11.79
C VAL A 17 14.56 0.99 10.36
N CYS A 18 14.00 2.11 9.91
CA CYS A 18 13.49 2.25 8.54
C CYS A 18 14.60 2.07 7.50
N ILE A 19 15.76 2.71 7.66
CA ILE A 19 16.88 2.59 6.72
C ILE A 19 17.35 1.14 6.66
N THR A 20 17.53 0.48 7.81
CA THR A 20 17.96 -0.92 7.86
C THR A 20 16.99 -1.83 7.12
N ALA A 21 15.68 -1.67 7.36
CA ALA A 21 14.65 -2.44 6.67
C ALA A 21 14.59 -2.15 5.17
N LEU A 22 14.76 -0.88 4.76
CA LEU A 22 14.76 -0.48 3.35
C LEU A 22 15.98 -1.05 2.61
N VAL A 23 17.17 -1.01 3.19
CA VAL A 23 18.38 -1.60 2.58
C VAL A 23 18.22 -3.11 2.36
N ALA A 24 17.68 -3.82 3.37
CA ALA A 24 17.39 -5.25 3.25
C ALA A 24 16.34 -5.53 2.17
N ALA A 25 15.27 -4.73 2.12
CA ALA A 25 14.22 -4.84 1.12
C ALA A 25 14.75 -4.58 -0.30
N LEU A 26 15.54 -3.53 -0.52
CA LEU A 26 16.16 -3.23 -1.82
C LEU A 26 17.07 -4.37 -2.27
N SER A 27 17.85 -4.93 -1.37
CA SER A 27 18.71 -6.09 -1.66
C SER A 27 17.89 -7.33 -2.06
N GLN A 28 16.74 -7.56 -1.39
CA GLN A 28 15.82 -8.64 -1.77
C GLN A 28 15.21 -8.38 -3.14
N PHE A 29 14.74 -7.16 -3.39
CA PHE A 29 14.14 -6.76 -4.66
C PHE A 29 15.09 -6.95 -5.84
N GLU A 30 16.37 -6.60 -5.68
CA GLU A 30 17.38 -6.79 -6.72
C GLU A 30 17.54 -8.27 -7.12
N ARG A 31 17.42 -9.20 -6.17
CA ARG A 31 17.59 -10.64 -6.42
C ARG A 31 16.31 -11.35 -6.88
N GLU A 32 15.16 -10.96 -6.33
CA GLU A 32 13.91 -11.72 -6.42
C GLU A 32 12.80 -10.95 -7.16
N GLY A 33 13.04 -9.68 -7.49
CA GLY A 33 12.02 -8.79 -8.04
C GLY A 33 10.92 -8.45 -7.02
N PHE A 34 9.74 -8.12 -7.52
CA PHE A 34 8.62 -7.63 -6.69
C PHE A 34 7.74 -8.74 -6.09
N ALA A 35 7.83 -9.98 -6.58
CA ALA A 35 6.93 -11.06 -6.17
C ALA A 35 6.86 -11.31 -4.64
N PRO A 36 7.98 -11.30 -3.87
CA PRO A 36 7.91 -11.44 -2.42
C PRO A 36 7.15 -10.30 -1.72
N PHE A 37 7.12 -9.12 -2.33
CA PHE A 37 6.41 -7.94 -1.82
C PHE A 37 4.91 -8.07 -2.05
N VAL A 38 4.49 -8.63 -3.18
CA VAL A 38 3.08 -8.96 -3.47
C VAL A 38 2.57 -9.99 -2.46
N ALA A 39 3.35 -11.05 -2.20
CA ALA A 39 2.96 -12.11 -1.27
C ALA A 39 2.74 -11.61 0.17
N ARG A 40 3.52 -10.63 0.63
CA ARG A 40 3.39 -10.06 1.99
C ARG A 40 2.39 -8.90 2.10
N TRP A 41 1.97 -8.32 0.98
CA TRP A 41 1.10 -7.13 0.96
C TRP A 41 -0.21 -7.28 1.73
N PRO A 42 -0.94 -8.41 1.66
CA PRO A 42 -2.21 -8.56 2.39
C PRO A 42 -2.10 -8.34 3.91
N MET A 43 -0.91 -8.49 4.49
CA MET A 43 -0.69 -8.27 5.94
C MET A 43 -0.72 -6.79 6.33
N VAL A 44 -0.52 -5.88 5.38
CA VAL A 44 -0.35 -4.44 5.62
C VAL A 44 -1.27 -3.59 4.75
N ASP A 45 -2.16 -4.22 3.98
CA ASP A 45 -3.06 -3.53 3.06
C ASP A 45 -4.15 -2.76 3.82
N ALA A 46 -3.99 -1.44 3.87
CA ALA A 46 -4.95 -0.55 4.52
C ALA A 46 -6.28 -0.42 3.75
N LEU A 47 -6.29 -0.74 2.46
CA LEU A 47 -7.42 -0.55 1.56
C LEU A 47 -8.18 -1.85 1.26
N ALA A 48 -7.61 -3.01 1.58
CA ALA A 48 -8.22 -4.31 1.30
C ALA A 48 -9.72 -4.35 1.65
N ASP A 49 -10.52 -4.69 0.65
CA ASP A 49 -11.98 -4.86 0.70
C ASP A 49 -12.77 -3.62 1.15
N ARG A 50 -12.17 -2.42 1.08
CA ARG A 50 -12.83 -1.16 1.38
C ARG A 50 -13.37 -0.49 0.13
N ASP A 51 -14.46 0.25 0.29
CA ASP A 51 -14.94 1.21 -0.69
C ASP A 51 -13.92 2.35 -0.84
N VAL A 52 -13.55 2.62 -2.09
CA VAL A 52 -12.55 3.63 -2.45
C VAL A 52 -13.09 4.52 -3.56
N ILE A 53 -12.71 5.80 -3.50
CA ILE A 53 -12.87 6.74 -4.61
C ILE A 53 -11.49 6.98 -5.22
N VAL A 54 -11.40 6.70 -6.53
CA VAL A 54 -10.22 6.96 -7.35
C VAL A 54 -10.42 8.29 -8.04
N HIS A 55 -9.51 9.23 -7.78
CA HIS A 55 -9.46 10.52 -8.46
C HIS A 55 -8.40 10.49 -9.56
N GLU A 56 -8.79 10.85 -10.78
CA GLU A 56 -7.95 10.97 -11.98
C GLU A 56 -8.13 12.38 -12.59
N ALA A 57 -7.27 12.78 -13.54
CA ALA A 57 -7.40 14.08 -14.20
C ALA A 57 -8.75 14.28 -14.93
N SER A 58 -9.36 13.19 -15.39
CA SER A 58 -10.63 13.17 -16.13
C SER A 58 -11.86 13.15 -15.23
N GLY A 59 -11.71 13.02 -13.90
CA GLY A 59 -12.82 12.94 -12.96
C GLY A 59 -12.56 11.98 -11.80
N HIS A 60 -13.62 11.41 -11.24
CA HIS A 60 -13.51 10.40 -10.19
C HIS A 60 -14.50 9.28 -10.41
N TRP A 61 -14.18 8.11 -9.87
CA TRP A 61 -15.03 6.93 -9.90
C TRP A 61 -14.82 6.10 -8.64
N SER A 62 -15.78 5.26 -8.29
CA SER A 62 -15.75 4.44 -7.08
C SER A 62 -15.74 2.95 -7.36
N GLY A 63 -15.30 2.18 -6.38
CA GLY A 63 -15.35 0.72 -6.38
C GLY A 63 -14.76 0.17 -5.09
N ILE A 64 -14.57 -1.15 -5.04
CA ILE A 64 -14.01 -1.85 -3.88
C ILE A 64 -12.56 -2.22 -4.18
N ALA A 65 -11.63 -1.83 -3.31
CA ALA A 65 -10.23 -2.23 -3.43
C ALA A 65 -10.06 -3.73 -3.17
N ARG A 66 -9.32 -4.42 -4.06
CA ARG A 66 -9.09 -5.87 -4.04
C ARG A 66 -7.59 -6.21 -4.01
N GLY A 67 -6.82 -5.39 -3.31
CA GLY A 67 -5.37 -5.55 -3.19
C GLY A 67 -4.61 -5.06 -4.42
N ILE A 68 -3.42 -5.60 -4.63
CA ILE A 68 -2.50 -5.20 -5.71
C ILE A 68 -2.30 -6.32 -6.72
N ASP A 69 -1.94 -5.97 -7.95
CA ASP A 69 -1.48 -6.94 -8.95
C ASP A 69 0.00 -7.33 -8.75
N ASP A 70 0.52 -8.17 -9.65
CA ASP A 70 1.91 -8.64 -9.65
C ASP A 70 2.96 -7.52 -9.83
N ARG A 71 2.52 -6.33 -10.26
CA ARG A 71 3.33 -5.12 -10.44
C ARG A 71 3.13 -4.09 -9.32
N GLY A 72 2.29 -4.38 -8.33
CA GLY A 72 2.01 -3.48 -7.22
C GLY A 72 0.98 -2.39 -7.51
N ARG A 73 0.21 -2.51 -8.59
CA ARG A 73 -0.85 -1.56 -8.93
C ARG A 73 -2.14 -1.94 -8.20
N LEU A 74 -2.87 -0.94 -7.72
CA LEU A 74 -4.13 -1.18 -7.01
C LEU A 74 -5.17 -1.79 -7.95
N GLN A 75 -5.83 -2.86 -7.51
CA GLN A 75 -6.98 -3.45 -8.19
C GLN A 75 -8.26 -2.95 -7.54
N VAL A 76 -9.19 -2.41 -8.32
CA VAL A 76 -10.47 -1.89 -7.86
C VAL A 76 -11.60 -2.54 -8.65
N GLN A 77 -12.47 -3.25 -7.94
CA GLN A 77 -13.69 -3.84 -8.48
C GLN A 77 -14.77 -2.77 -8.58
N THR A 78 -15.15 -2.42 -9.79
CA THR A 78 -16.35 -1.60 -10.07
C THR A 78 -17.56 -2.49 -10.30
N THR A 79 -18.74 -1.90 -10.49
CA THR A 79 -19.94 -2.64 -10.89
C THR A 79 -19.80 -3.32 -12.25
N ALA A 80 -18.92 -2.82 -13.13
CA ALA A 80 -18.75 -3.32 -14.49
C ALA A 80 -17.57 -4.28 -14.65
N ALA A 81 -16.43 -3.99 -14.01
CA ALA A 81 -15.18 -4.72 -14.20
C ALA A 81 -14.16 -4.48 -13.08
N MET A 82 -13.13 -5.33 -13.05
CA MET A 82 -11.89 -5.03 -12.33
C MET A 82 -11.09 -4.00 -13.12
N ARG A 83 -10.68 -2.91 -12.47
CA ARG A 83 -9.78 -1.89 -13.03
C ARG A 83 -8.48 -1.88 -12.25
N VAL A 84 -7.39 -1.63 -12.95
CA VAL A 84 -6.06 -1.45 -12.35
C VAL A 84 -5.73 0.03 -12.34
N VAL A 85 -5.19 0.52 -11.23
CA VAL A 85 -4.88 1.93 -11.03
C VAL A 85 -3.39 2.13 -10.81
N ASP A 86 -2.77 2.93 -11.66
CA ASP A 86 -1.35 3.30 -11.58
C ASP A 86 -1.13 4.44 -10.57
N ALA A 87 -0.10 4.31 -9.74
CA ALA A 87 0.17 5.24 -8.63
C ALA A 87 0.57 6.67 -9.07
N GLY A 88 0.83 6.91 -10.37
CA GLY A 88 1.49 8.12 -10.87
C GLY A 88 0.66 9.41 -10.80
N GLU A 89 -0.68 9.34 -10.85
CA GLU A 89 -1.54 10.54 -10.98
C GLU A 89 -2.86 10.44 -10.20
N ILE A 90 -2.91 9.61 -9.17
CA ILE A 90 -4.15 9.30 -8.46
C ILE A 90 -4.14 9.72 -6.99
N SER A 91 -5.30 10.12 -6.49
CA SER A 91 -5.59 10.17 -5.06
C SER A 91 -6.65 9.13 -4.73
N ILE A 92 -6.41 8.34 -3.69
CA ILE A 92 -7.38 7.37 -3.17
C ILE A 92 -7.89 7.89 -1.84
N ARG A 93 -9.22 7.98 -1.73
CA ARG A 93 -9.88 8.31 -0.47
C ARG A 93 -10.77 7.15 -0.06
N LEU A 94 -10.76 6.85 1.24
CA LEU A 94 -11.78 6.04 1.86
C LEU A 94 -13.10 6.82 1.76
N SER A 95 -14.15 6.15 1.30
CA SER A 95 -15.51 6.71 1.26
C SER A 95 -16.08 6.90 2.66
#